data_AF-A0A924VYG7-F1
#
_entry.id   AF-A0A924VYG7-F1
#
_cell.length_a   1.000
_cell.length_b   1.000
_cell.length_c   1.000
_cell.angle_alpha   90.00
_cell.angle_beta   90.00
_cell.angle_gamma   90.00
#
_symmetry.space_group_name_H-M   'P 1'
#
loop_
_entity.id
_entity.type
_entity.pdbx_description
1 polymer ?
#
loop_
_entity_poly.entity_id
_entity_poly.type
_entity_poly.pdbx_seq_one_letter_code
_entity_poly.pdbx_strand_id
1 'polypeptide(L)'
;MNGSKLAKLRREHATMRRSPQRARDLEGLAKRLGRKQVKRGKEPVWESEFFVELFPLSIPHHGGKDLKNPTKNQILDSLEDDLDAWDDWIRENDNGDEEN
;
A
#
# COMPACT_ATOMS: atom_id res chain seq x y z
N MET A 1 6.44 -3.04 -10.94
CA MET A 1 5.30 -3.92 -10.59
C MET A 1 4.94 -4.76 -11.83
N ASN A 2 4.09 -5.78 -11.74
CA ASN A 2 3.45 -6.40 -12.93
C ASN A 2 2.03 -6.85 -12.60
N GLY A 3 1.20 -7.11 -13.61
CA GLY A 3 -0.24 -7.39 -13.42
C GLY A 3 -0.51 -8.59 -12.50
N SER A 4 0.27 -9.66 -12.66
CA SER A 4 0.14 -10.86 -11.81
C SER A 4 0.48 -10.59 -10.34
N LYS A 5 1.51 -9.78 -10.06
CA LYS A 5 1.89 -9.37 -8.71
C LYS A 5 0.84 -8.43 -8.12
N LEU A 6 0.32 -7.49 -8.90
CA LEU A 6 -0.73 -6.57 -8.48
C LEU A 6 -2.00 -7.32 -8.09
N ALA A 7 -2.43 -8.29 -8.90
CA ALA A 7 -3.59 -9.14 -8.59
C ALA A 7 -3.43 -9.93 -7.29
N LYS A 8 -2.21 -10.40 -6.97
CA LYS A 8 -1.91 -11.04 -5.68
C LYS A 8 -2.04 -10.05 -4.52
N LEU A 9 -1.50 -8.84 -4.68
CA LEU A 9 -1.58 -7.78 -3.66
C LEU A 9 -3.01 -7.33 -3.39
N ARG A 10 -3.85 -7.19 -4.43
CA ARG A 10 -5.29 -6.88 -4.27
C ARG A 10 -6.04 -7.94 -3.46
N ARG A 11 -5.79 -9.23 -3.72
CA ARG A 11 -6.41 -10.34 -2.95
C ARG A 11 -5.99 -10.33 -1.48
N GLU A 12 -4.72 -10.03 -1.23
CA GLU A 12 -4.19 -9.90 0.13
C GLU A 12 -4.82 -8.72 0.87
N HIS A 13 -4.85 -7.53 0.24
CA HIS A 13 -5.53 -6.35 0.77
C HIS A 13 -7.00 -6.64 1.13
N ALA A 14 -7.76 -7.27 0.23
CA ALA A 14 -9.14 -7.67 0.48
C ALA A 14 -9.27 -8.63 1.69
N THR A 15 -8.29 -9.50 1.90
CA THR A 15 -8.22 -10.40 3.06
C THR A 15 -7.91 -9.63 4.36
N MET A 16 -6.99 -8.66 4.28
CA MET A 16 -6.60 -7.81 5.41
C MET A 16 -7.76 -6.92 5.87
N ARG A 17 -8.61 -6.44 4.95
CA ARG A 17 -9.83 -5.67 5.33
C ARG A 17 -10.73 -6.48 6.27
N ARG A 18 -10.82 -7.79 6.07
CA ARG A 18 -11.72 -8.71 6.80
C ARG A 18 -11.13 -9.31 8.07
N SER A 19 -9.87 -9.00 8.40
CA SER A 19 -9.17 -9.58 9.55
C SER A 19 -8.48 -8.51 10.40
N PRO A 20 -8.17 -8.79 11.68
CA PRO A 20 -7.29 -7.96 12.49
C PRO A 20 -5.90 -7.90 11.85
N GLN A 21 -5.23 -6.76 11.94
CA GLN A 21 -3.89 -6.57 11.38
C GLN A 21 -3.00 -5.85 12.40
N ARG A 22 -1.73 -6.24 12.45
CA ARG A 22 -0.71 -5.52 13.20
C ARG A 22 -0.05 -4.47 12.31
N ALA A 23 0.59 -3.48 12.93
CA ALA A 23 1.35 -2.46 12.20
C ALA A 23 2.31 -3.08 11.18
N ARG A 24 3.10 -4.08 11.60
CA ARG A 24 4.06 -4.80 10.75
C ARG A 24 3.43 -5.44 9.50
N ASP A 25 2.17 -5.86 9.57
CA ASP A 25 1.50 -6.54 8.47
C ASP A 25 1.14 -5.50 7.39
N LEU A 26 0.65 -4.32 7.81
CA LEU A 26 0.39 -3.17 6.93
C LEU A 26 1.68 -2.58 6.35
N GLU A 27 2.75 -2.50 7.14
CA GLU A 27 4.09 -2.08 6.65
C GLU A 27 4.64 -3.03 5.60
N GLY A 28 4.44 -4.34 5.77
CA GLY A 28 4.80 -5.34 4.79
C GLY A 28 4.10 -5.13 3.45
N LEU A 29 2.80 -4.80 3.48
CA LEU A 29 2.04 -4.45 2.29
C LEU A 29 2.55 -3.14 1.67
N ALA A 30 2.72 -2.07 2.46
CA ALA A 30 3.24 -0.77 2.01
C ALA A 30 4.59 -0.91 1.30
N LYS A 31 5.53 -1.66 1.89
CA LYS A 31 6.84 -1.93 1.28
C LYS A 31 6.73 -2.66 -0.06
N ARG A 32 5.80 -3.63 -0.18
CA ARG A 32 5.60 -4.39 -1.42
C ARG A 32 4.95 -3.58 -2.52
N LEU A 33 4.20 -2.53 -2.15
CA LEU A 33 3.65 -1.51 -3.04
C LEU A 33 4.69 -0.45 -3.44
N GLY A 34 5.91 -0.51 -2.88
CA GLY A 34 6.99 0.40 -3.25
C GLY A 34 7.08 1.64 -2.38
N ARG A 35 6.39 1.68 -1.23
CA ARG A 35 6.60 2.73 -0.24
C ARG A 35 7.89 2.49 0.54
N LYS A 36 8.60 3.58 0.87
CA LYS A 36 9.74 3.57 1.79
C LYS A 36 9.43 4.33 3.07
N GLN A 37 9.93 3.80 4.17
CA GLN A 37 9.85 4.47 5.46
C GLN A 37 10.80 5.68 5.44
N VAL A 38 10.28 6.84 5.84
CA VAL A 38 11.03 8.08 5.97
C VAL A 38 11.07 8.52 7.43
N LYS A 39 12.16 9.18 7.82
CA LYS A 39 12.31 9.70 9.19
C LYS A 39 11.54 11.01 9.33
N ARG A 40 10.25 10.93 9.64
CA ARG A 40 9.35 12.09 9.78
C ARG A 40 8.51 11.99 11.05
N GLY A 41 8.82 12.82 12.05
CA GLY A 41 8.06 12.87 13.29
C GLY A 41 8.31 11.68 14.24
N LYS A 42 7.34 11.40 15.10
CA LYS A 42 7.42 10.34 16.13
C LYS A 42 6.93 8.98 15.65
N GLU A 43 5.98 8.96 14.71
CA GLU A 43 5.42 7.73 14.16
C GLU A 43 6.11 7.38 12.83
N PRO A 44 6.22 6.09 12.48
CA PRO A 44 6.66 5.67 11.15
C PRO A 44 5.78 6.26 10.04
N VAL A 45 6.41 6.96 9.10
CA VAL A 45 5.78 7.50 7.90
C VAL A 45 6.35 6.82 6.67
N TRP A 46 5.49 6.51 5.70
CA TRP A 46 5.79 5.76 4.50
C TRP A 46 5.40 6.56 3.26
N GLU A 47 6.37 6.88 2.42
CA GLU A 47 6.18 7.66 1.20
C GLU A 47 6.34 6.76 -0.03
N SER A 48 5.51 6.95 -1.05
CA SER A 48 5.64 6.22 -2.32
C SER A 48 6.83 6.77 -3.09
N GLU A 49 7.70 5.88 -3.58
CA GLU A 49 8.80 6.28 -4.46
C GLU A 49 8.39 6.40 -5.92
N PHE A 50 7.30 5.73 -6.31
CA PHE A 50 6.85 5.64 -7.70
C PHE A 50 5.75 6.64 -8.03
N PHE A 51 4.93 6.99 -7.05
CA PHE A 51 3.75 7.84 -7.20
C PHE A 51 3.85 8.99 -6.20
N VAL A 52 4.53 10.06 -6.60
CA VAL A 52 4.85 11.23 -5.73
C VAL A 52 3.61 12.03 -5.34
N GLU A 53 2.52 11.85 -6.05
CA GLU A 53 1.19 12.42 -5.81
C GLU A 53 0.44 11.73 -4.66
N LEU A 54 0.83 10.51 -4.29
CA LEU A 54 0.21 9.80 -3.18
C LEU A 54 0.66 10.39 -1.85
N PHE A 55 -0.31 10.62 -0.96
CA PHE A 55 -0.01 11.20 0.35
C PHE A 55 0.87 10.28 1.21
N PRO A 56 1.75 10.86 2.04
CA PRO A 56 2.51 10.11 3.05
C PRO A 56 1.59 9.33 3.99
N LEU A 57 1.90 8.06 4.21
CA LEU A 57 1.11 7.14 5.02
C LEU A 57 1.74 6.96 6.40
N SER A 58 1.02 7.33 7.45
CA SER A 58 1.45 7.06 8.83
C SER A 58 0.95 5.69 9.29
N ILE A 59 1.85 4.81 9.76
CA ILE A 59 1.48 3.51 10.34
C ILE A 59 1.92 3.47 11.80
N PRO A 60 0.99 3.62 12.76
CA PRO A 60 1.32 3.77 14.16
C PRO A 60 1.76 2.46 14.84
N HIS A 61 2.72 2.55 15.76
CA HIS A 61 3.27 1.40 16.51
C HIS A 61 2.80 1.29 17.96
N HIS A 62 2.01 2.25 18.45
CA HIS A 62 1.72 2.44 19.87
C HIS A 62 0.69 1.47 20.50
N GLY A 63 0.55 0.25 19.96
CA GLY A 63 -0.22 -0.81 20.60
C GLY A 63 0.41 -2.15 20.30
N GLY A 64 0.94 -2.86 21.30
CA GLY A 64 1.47 -4.23 21.15
C GLY A 64 0.43 -5.30 20.75
N LYS A 65 -0.74 -4.88 20.25
CA LYS A 65 -1.88 -5.67 19.79
C LYS A 65 -2.22 -5.28 18.34
N ASP A 66 -3.27 -5.89 17.80
CA ASP A 66 -3.82 -5.52 16.51
C ASP A 66 -4.31 -4.05 16.52
N LEU A 67 -4.21 -3.39 15.37
CA LEU A 67 -4.72 -2.03 15.19
C LEU A 67 -6.23 -2.00 15.33
N LYS A 68 -6.76 -0.90 15.88
CA LYS A 68 -8.21 -0.67 15.94
C LYS A 68 -8.76 -0.68 14.51
N ASN A 69 -9.94 -1.30 14.33
CA ASN A 69 -10.59 -1.42 13.02
C ASN A 69 -10.66 -0.11 12.22
N PRO A 70 -11.00 1.06 12.81
CA PRO A 70 -11.01 2.33 12.07
C PRO A 70 -9.64 2.72 11.52
N THR A 71 -8.60 2.66 12.36
CA THR A 71 -7.21 2.98 11.97
C THR A 71 -6.69 2.01 10.91
N LYS A 72 -6.96 0.71 11.09
CA LYS A 72 -6.61 -0.31 10.11
C LYS A 72 -7.26 -0.03 8.76
N ASN A 73 -8.57 0.23 8.74
CA ASN A 73 -9.29 0.46 7.50
C ASN A 73 -8.83 1.74 6.81
N GLN A 74 -8.58 2.82 7.55
CA GLN A 74 -8.05 4.05 6.98
C GLN A 74 -6.68 3.84 6.32
N ILE A 75 -5.79 3.05 6.93
CA ILE A 75 -4.50 2.70 6.33
C ILE A 75 -4.69 1.85 5.08
N LEU A 76 -5.61 0.87 5.12
CA LEU A 76 -5.93 0.05 3.96
C LEU A 76 -6.55 0.86 2.83
N ASP A 77 -7.39 1.86 3.11
CA ASP A 77 -7.92 2.78 2.10
C ASP A 77 -6.77 3.51 1.38
N SER A 78 -5.80 4.05 2.12
CA SER A 78 -4.62 4.68 1.49
C SER A 78 -3.75 3.71 0.69
N LEU A 79 -3.66 2.44 1.10
CA LEU A 79 -2.94 1.41 0.33
C LEU A 79 -3.75 0.90 -0.87
N GLU A 80 -5.06 1.16 -0.91
CA GLU A 80 -5.92 0.91 -2.07
C GLU A 80 -5.58 1.92 -3.18
N ASP A 81 -5.34 3.19 -2.82
CA ASP A 81 -4.87 4.20 -3.76
C ASP A 81 -3.55 3.79 -4.43
N ASP A 82 -2.61 3.17 -3.69
CA ASP A 82 -1.37 2.62 -4.29
C ASP A 82 -1.66 1.48 -5.27
N LEU A 83 -2.65 0.62 -4.98
CA LEU A 83 -3.04 -0.49 -5.86
C LEU A 83 -3.65 0.04 -7.16
N ASP A 84 -4.48 1.08 -7.06
CA ASP A 84 -5.13 1.72 -8.19
C ASP A 84 -4.11 2.46 -9.06
N ALA A 85 -3.18 3.23 -8.47
CA ALA A 85 -2.09 3.88 -9.20
C ALA A 85 -1.21 2.87 -9.96
N TRP A 86 -0.91 1.72 -9.36
CA TRP A 86 -0.20 0.64 -10.06
C TRP A 86 -1.01 0.01 -11.19
N ASP A 87 -2.33 -0.09 -11.04
CA ASP A 87 -3.21 -0.66 -12.07
C ASP A 87 -3.27 0.24 -13.29
N ASP A 88 -3.44 1.55 -13.07
CA ASP A 88 -3.45 2.56 -14.13
C ASP A 88 -2.10 2.62 -14.84
N TRP A 89 -0.99 2.68 -14.09
CA TRP A 89 0.35 2.64 -14.68
C TRP A 89 0.58 1.38 -15.53
N ILE A 90 0.17 0.20 -15.05
CA ILE A 90 0.30 -1.03 -15.84
C ILE A 90 -0.54 -0.95 -17.11
N ARG A 91 -1.80 -0.52 -17.03
CA ARG A 91 -2.67 -0.40 -18.22
C ARG A 91 -2.09 0.56 -19.26
N GLU A 92 -1.51 1.67 -18.83
CA GLU A 92 -0.89 2.63 -19.74
C GLU A 92 0.38 2.08 -20.40
N ASN A 93 1.16 1.28 -19.68
CA ASN A 93 2.44 0.76 -20.18
C ASN A 93 2.31 -0.59 -20.91
N ASP A 94 1.28 -1.40 -20.65
CA ASP A 94 1.01 -2.69 -21.33
C ASP A 94 0.35 -2.45 -22.71
N ASN A 95 -0.33 -1.32 -22.90
CA ASN A 95 -0.88 -0.90 -24.20
C ASN A 95 0.17 -0.29 -25.15
N GLY A 96 1.44 -0.19 -24.73
CA GLY A 96 2.54 0.40 -25.52
C GLY A 96 3.36 -0.59 -26.35
N ASP A 97 3.10 -1.90 -26.22
CA ASP A 97 3.92 -2.96 -26.84
C ASP A 97 3.34 -3.49 -28.18
N GLU A 98 2.25 -2.90 -28.70
CA GLU A 98 1.63 -3.27 -30.00
C GLU A 98 1.92 -2.28 -31.16
N GLU A 99 2.91 -1.40 -31.04
CA GLU A 99 3.45 -0.63 -32.18
C GLU A 99 4.96 -0.84 -32.36
N ASN A 100 5.34 -1.96 -32.99
CA ASN A 100 6.51 -2.06 -33.87
C ASN A 100 6.38 -3.20 -34.88
#